data_AF-A0AAU8PIP7-F1
#
_entry.id   AF-A0AAU8PIP7-F1
#
_cell.length_a   1.000
_cell.length_b   1.000
_cell.length_c   1.000
_cell.angle_alpha   90.00
_cell.angle_beta   90.00
_cell.angle_gamma   90.00
#
_symmetry.space_group_name_H-M   'P 1'
#
loop_
_entity.id
_entity.type
_entity.pdbx_description
1 polymer ?
#
loop_
_entity_poly.entity_id
_entity_poly.type
_entity_poly.pdbx_seq_one_letter_code
_entity_poly.pdbx_strand_id
1 'polypeptide(L)'
;MLAKPIILTLFLFYCYFMSIDYFHCLDLVMEDSSVDDDLAPMVDGLSGALCALILVCVVFIISATDVITASRSNNLSFRDSTVDFSKKTIFYSGALSLSDTDVLDIRDDFLSQKYSVITFYGAISDKISSHSEKNTYNLLKLYAKLELPKDIEVKFKQGDVSLCGNSLACIYWSAN
;
A
#
# COMPACT_ATOMS: atom_id res chain seq x y z
N MET A 1 0.57 4.20 13.20
CA MET A 1 1.79 4.93 12.78
C MET A 1 3.06 4.25 13.32
N LEU A 2 3.73 3.36 12.57
CA LEU A 2 5.08 2.86 12.94
C LEU A 2 5.83 2.08 11.82
N ALA A 3 5.30 2.02 10.59
CA ALA A 3 5.89 1.23 9.49
C ALA A 3 6.87 2.01 8.59
N LYS A 4 6.87 3.35 8.64
CA LYS A 4 7.76 4.21 7.84
C LYS A 4 9.28 4.05 8.12
N PRO A 5 9.76 3.83 9.37
CA PRO A 5 11.21 3.74 9.59
C PRO A 5 11.81 2.38 9.20
N ILE A 6 11.02 1.31 9.19
CA ILE A 6 11.54 -0.06 8.98
C ILE A 6 11.91 -0.31 7.52
N ILE A 7 11.08 0.17 6.58
CA ILE A 7 11.35 0.04 5.14
C ILE A 7 12.58 0.87 4.75
N LEU A 8 12.71 2.10 5.28
CA LEU A 8 13.88 2.94 5.02
C LEU A 8 15.16 2.30 5.60
N THR A 9 15.08 1.69 6.77
CA THR A 9 16.22 1.02 7.41
C THR A 9 16.64 -0.24 6.64
N LEU A 10 15.69 -1.07 6.18
CA LEU A 10 15.98 -2.25 5.36
C LEU A 10 16.55 -1.87 3.99
N PHE A 11 16.07 -0.78 3.38
CA PHE A 11 16.57 -0.31 2.09
C PHE A 11 17.98 0.31 2.21
N LEU A 12 18.25 1.06 3.29
CA LEU A 12 19.60 1.54 3.61
C LEU A 12 20.56 0.38 3.90
N PHE A 13 20.10 -0.66 4.60
CA PHE A 13 20.89 -1.88 4.84
C PHE A 13 21.23 -2.61 3.54
N TYR A 14 20.26 -2.72 2.62
CA TYR A 14 20.47 -3.37 1.31
C TYR A 14 21.45 -2.57 0.44
N CYS A 15 21.35 -1.23 0.43
CA CYS A 15 22.30 -0.39 -0.30
C CYS A 15 23.71 -0.41 0.32
N TYR A 16 23.82 -0.51 1.65
CA TYR A 16 25.10 -0.64 2.35
C TYR A 16 25.77 -1.98 2.06
N PHE A 17 25.00 -3.08 2.04
CA PHE A 17 25.50 -4.41 1.66
C PHE A 17 25.94 -4.46 0.20
N MET A 18 25.14 -3.90 -0.72
CA MET A 18 25.51 -3.80 -2.14
C MET A 18 26.77 -2.96 -2.38
N SER A 19 27.02 -1.96 -1.53
CA SER A 19 28.23 -1.13 -1.58
C SER A 19 29.47 -1.87 -1.05
N ILE A 20 29.31 -2.76 -0.06
CA ILE A 20 30.39 -3.60 0.48
C ILE A 20 30.78 -4.70 -0.51
N ASP A 21 29.81 -5.36 -1.15
CA ASP A 21 30.08 -6.38 -2.17
C ASP A 21 30.80 -5.78 -3.39
N TYR A 22 30.52 -4.51 -3.72
CA TYR A 22 31.27 -3.77 -4.75
C TYR A 22 32.71 -3.45 -4.32
N PHE A 23 32.92 -3.07 -3.05
CA PHE A 23 34.26 -2.80 -2.52
C PHE A 23 35.13 -4.07 -2.49
N HIS A 24 34.54 -5.22 -2.16
CA HIS A 24 35.21 -6.52 -2.18
C HIS A 24 35.47 -7.06 -3.60
N CYS A 25 34.72 -6.57 -4.60
CA CYS A 25 35.02 -6.81 -6.02
C CYS A 25 36.20 -5.94 -6.52
N LEU A 26 36.41 -4.77 -5.92
CA LEU A 26 37.48 -3.83 -6.31
C LEU A 26 38.87 -4.32 -5.85
N ASP A 27 38.99 -4.93 -4.67
CA ASP A 27 40.26 -5.49 -4.18
C ASP A 27 40.75 -6.68 -5.01
N LEU A 28 39.85 -7.43 -5.68
CA LEU A 28 40.20 -8.55 -6.56
C LEU A 28 40.69 -8.12 -7.95
N VAL A 29 40.51 -6.86 -8.33
CA VAL A 29 40.91 -6.32 -9.65
C VAL A 29 42.26 -5.59 -9.59
N MET A 30 42.84 -5.39 -8.40
CA MET A 30 44.12 -4.67 -8.24
C MET A 30 45.39 -5.54 -8.34
N GLU A 31 45.29 -6.83 -8.66
CA GLU A 31 46.45 -7.71 -8.88
C GLU A 31 46.63 -8.11 -10.35
N ASP A 32 46.38 -7.21 -11.30
CA ASP A 32 47.13 -7.20 -12.57
C ASP A 32 46.99 -5.82 -13.24
N SER A 33 47.97 -4.93 -13.02
CA SER A 33 48.17 -3.81 -13.93
C SER A 33 49.66 -3.50 -14.03
N SER A 34 50.30 -4.17 -14.98
CA SER A 34 51.35 -3.48 -15.72
C SER A 34 50.70 -2.80 -16.92
N VAL A 35 50.86 -1.48 -16.93
CA VAL A 35 50.71 -0.55 -18.07
C VAL A 35 49.33 0.11 -18.27
N ASP A 36 49.39 1.45 -18.22
CA ASP A 36 48.44 2.49 -18.68
C ASP A 36 47.39 3.04 -17.68
N ASP A 37 47.91 3.90 -16.81
CA ASP A 37 47.24 5.07 -16.23
C ASP A 37 46.56 5.93 -17.33
N ASP A 38 45.21 6.04 -17.33
CA ASP A 38 44.46 7.30 -17.58
C ASP A 38 42.95 7.17 -17.93
N LEU A 39 42.31 6.01 -17.83
CA LEU A 39 40.88 5.87 -18.21
C LEU A 39 39.92 5.35 -17.13
N ALA A 40 40.30 5.44 -15.85
CA ALA A 40 39.53 4.83 -14.77
C ALA A 40 38.65 5.73 -13.84
N PRO A 41 38.59 7.07 -13.90
CA PRO A 41 37.72 7.81 -12.97
C PRO A 41 36.26 7.98 -13.46
N MET A 42 35.90 7.54 -14.67
CA MET A 42 34.61 7.88 -15.28
C MET A 42 33.47 6.86 -15.01
N VAL A 43 33.78 5.69 -14.42
CA VAL A 43 32.80 4.61 -14.19
C VAL A 43 32.27 4.61 -12.75
N ASP A 44 33.10 4.95 -11.74
CA ASP A 44 32.65 5.02 -10.33
C ASP A 44 31.76 6.22 -10.02
N GLY A 45 31.97 7.36 -10.71
CA GLY A 45 31.14 8.55 -10.55
C GLY A 45 29.71 8.37 -11.09
N LEU A 46 29.54 7.56 -12.15
CA LEU A 46 28.24 7.32 -12.77
C LEU A 46 27.35 6.44 -11.89
N SER A 47 27.92 5.41 -11.24
CA SER A 47 27.20 4.50 -10.34
C SER A 47 26.68 5.23 -9.09
N GLY A 48 27.53 6.05 -8.46
CA GLY A 48 27.13 6.86 -7.30
C GLY A 48 26.05 7.89 -7.63
N ALA A 49 26.18 8.59 -8.76
CA ALA A 49 25.18 9.54 -9.22
C ALA A 49 23.84 8.87 -9.56
N LEU A 50 23.87 7.68 -10.16
CA LEU A 50 22.66 6.92 -10.49
C LEU A 50 21.95 6.42 -9.22
N CYS A 51 22.69 5.97 -8.21
CA CYS A 51 22.14 5.61 -6.91
C CYS A 51 21.48 6.81 -6.20
N ALA A 52 22.15 7.96 -6.17
CA ALA A 52 21.60 9.19 -5.61
C ALA A 52 20.34 9.66 -6.36
N LEU A 53 20.33 9.58 -7.70
CA LEU A 53 19.18 9.93 -8.52
C LEU A 53 17.99 9.02 -8.23
N ILE A 54 18.21 7.70 -8.12
CA ILE A 54 17.16 6.74 -7.79
C ILE A 54 16.58 7.04 -6.40
N LEU A 55 17.42 7.33 -5.40
CA LEU A 55 16.95 7.69 -4.05
C LEU A 55 16.08 8.95 -4.06
N VAL A 56 16.51 9.98 -4.78
CA VAL A 56 15.74 11.21 -4.94
C VAL A 56 14.41 10.93 -5.63
N CYS A 57 14.40 10.19 -6.75
CA CYS A 57 13.18 9.81 -7.45
C CYS A 57 12.21 9.02 -6.56
N VAL A 58 12.70 8.04 -5.78
CA VAL A 58 11.85 7.24 -4.89
C VAL A 58 11.25 8.09 -3.76
N VAL A 59 12.03 9.01 -3.16
CA VAL A 59 11.52 9.95 -2.14
C VAL A 59 10.44 10.86 -2.72
N PHE A 60 10.65 11.39 -3.94
CA PHE A 60 9.66 12.22 -4.63
C PHE A 60 8.42 11.43 -5.02
N ILE A 61 8.53 10.18 -5.46
CA ILE A 61 7.38 9.31 -5.78
C ILE A 61 6.56 9.01 -4.51
N ILE A 62 7.23 8.68 -3.40
CA ILE A 62 6.55 8.45 -2.11
C ILE A 62 5.85 9.74 -1.64
N SER A 63 6.52 10.89 -1.74
CA SER A 63 5.93 12.19 -1.37
C SER A 63 4.79 12.64 -2.29
N ALA A 64 4.86 12.31 -3.58
CA ALA A 64 3.84 12.67 -4.57
C ALA A 64 2.62 11.73 -4.52
N THR A 65 2.74 10.54 -3.93
CA THR A 65 1.61 9.63 -3.75
C THR A 65 0.50 10.27 -2.90
N ASP A 66 0.88 11.11 -1.92
CA ASP A 66 -0.06 11.91 -1.13
C ASP A 66 -0.77 12.99 -1.99
N VAL A 67 -0.15 13.46 -3.08
CA VAL A 67 -0.69 14.48 -3.98
C VAL A 67 -1.57 13.87 -5.08
N ILE A 68 -1.25 12.70 -5.63
CA ILE A 68 -2.04 12.07 -6.70
C ILE A 68 -3.41 11.57 -6.19
N THR A 69 -3.54 11.33 -4.88
CA THR A 69 -4.84 11.08 -4.25
C THR A 69 -5.66 12.35 -4.00
N ALA A 70 -5.03 13.54 -4.03
CA ALA A 70 -5.68 14.83 -3.79
C ALA A 70 -5.89 15.68 -5.07
N SER A 71 -5.08 15.49 -6.13
CA SER A 71 -5.00 16.45 -7.26
C SER A 71 -5.78 16.06 -8.51
N ARG A 72 -6.62 15.02 -8.48
CA ARG A 72 -7.68 14.83 -9.51
C ARG A 72 -8.99 15.49 -9.06
N SER A 73 -8.88 16.74 -8.62
CA SER A 73 -10.00 17.63 -8.28
C SER A 73 -10.59 18.24 -9.55
N ASN A 74 -11.21 17.40 -10.36
CA ASN A 74 -12.36 17.81 -11.18
C ASN A 74 -13.55 17.06 -10.61
N ASN A 75 -14.12 17.56 -9.51
CA ASN A 75 -15.42 17.19 -8.94
C ASN A 75 -15.85 15.72 -9.19
N LEU A 76 -14.99 14.76 -8.84
CA LEU A 76 -15.40 13.37 -8.67
C LEU A 76 -16.01 13.30 -7.28
N SER A 77 -17.24 13.77 -7.13
CA SER A 77 -18.06 13.41 -5.99
C SER A 77 -18.36 11.91 -6.12
N PHE A 78 -17.44 11.08 -5.63
CA PHE A 78 -17.74 9.68 -5.40
C PHE A 78 -18.96 9.66 -4.50
N ARG A 79 -20.06 9.06 -5.00
CA ARG A 79 -21.29 8.94 -4.22
C ARG A 79 -20.92 8.29 -2.88
N ASP A 80 -21.38 8.90 -1.78
CA ASP A 80 -21.03 8.43 -0.44
C ASP A 80 -21.32 6.93 -0.32
N SER A 81 -20.36 6.21 0.27
CA SER A 81 -20.55 4.80 0.55
C SER A 81 -21.60 4.68 1.65
N THR A 82 -22.46 3.68 1.56
CA THR A 82 -23.57 3.48 2.50
C THR A 82 -23.24 2.28 3.38
N VAL A 83 -23.29 2.46 4.70
CA VAL A 83 -23.11 1.38 5.67
C VAL A 83 -24.47 0.85 6.10
N ASP A 84 -24.65 -0.47 5.99
CA ASP A 84 -25.78 -1.21 6.55
C ASP A 84 -25.24 -2.10 7.68
N PHE A 85 -25.37 -1.63 8.91
CA PHE A 85 -24.91 -2.36 10.11
C PHE A 85 -25.72 -3.63 10.38
N SER A 86 -26.99 -3.69 9.95
CA SER A 86 -27.81 -4.90 10.10
C SER A 86 -27.26 -6.03 9.25
N LYS A 87 -26.83 -5.70 8.02
CA LYS A 87 -26.21 -6.67 7.10
C LYS A 87 -24.70 -6.81 7.27
N LYS A 88 -24.07 -5.94 8.06
CA LYS A 88 -22.61 -5.83 8.18
C LYS A 88 -21.96 -5.62 6.80
N THR A 89 -22.50 -4.66 6.04
CA THR A 89 -22.13 -4.41 4.64
C THR A 89 -21.96 -2.93 4.35
N ILE A 90 -20.89 -2.58 3.63
CA ILE A 90 -20.66 -1.26 3.04
C ILE A 90 -20.89 -1.36 1.52
N PHE A 91 -21.81 -0.55 1.00
CA PHE A 91 -22.06 -0.43 -0.43
C PHE A 91 -21.31 0.77 -1.01
N TYR A 92 -20.69 0.58 -2.17
CA TYR A 92 -19.96 1.65 -2.86
C TYR A 92 -20.06 1.50 -4.38
N SER A 93 -19.93 2.59 -5.13
CA SER A 93 -20.02 2.61 -6.60
C SER A 93 -18.67 2.79 -7.31
N GLY A 94 -17.65 3.27 -6.60
CA GLY A 94 -16.31 3.49 -7.15
C GLY A 94 -15.23 3.30 -6.08
N ALA A 95 -14.70 4.40 -5.57
CA ALA A 95 -13.81 4.37 -4.42
C ALA A 95 -14.62 4.37 -3.12
N LEU A 96 -14.14 3.62 -2.13
CA LEU A 96 -14.68 3.65 -0.78
C LEU A 96 -14.56 5.07 -0.21
N SER A 97 -15.70 5.65 0.19
CA SER A 97 -15.81 6.96 0.80
C SER A 97 -16.75 6.86 1.99
N LEU A 98 -16.17 6.64 3.16
CA LEU A 98 -16.86 6.59 4.44
C LEU A 98 -16.62 7.87 5.21
N SER A 99 -17.66 8.38 5.87
CA SER A 99 -17.54 9.47 6.84
C SER A 99 -16.74 9.02 8.06
N ASP A 100 -16.15 9.96 8.78
CA ASP A 100 -15.38 9.63 9.98
C ASP A 100 -16.28 9.00 11.06
N THR A 101 -17.55 9.39 11.12
CA THR A 101 -18.56 8.78 12.00
C THR A 101 -18.82 7.32 11.64
N ASP A 102 -18.99 6.99 10.35
CA ASP A 102 -19.20 5.60 9.92
C ASP A 102 -18.00 4.71 10.27
N VAL A 103 -16.78 5.26 10.11
CA VAL A 103 -15.55 4.54 10.45
C VAL A 103 -15.47 4.27 11.96
N LEU A 104 -15.82 5.25 12.78
CA LEU A 104 -15.86 5.11 14.24
C LEU A 104 -16.91 4.10 14.67
N ASP A 105 -18.12 4.15 14.11
CA ASP A 105 -19.19 3.22 14.47
C ASP A 105 -18.84 1.77 14.11
N ILE A 106 -18.23 1.54 12.93
CA ILE A 106 -17.73 0.21 12.54
C ILE A 106 -16.63 -0.26 13.49
N ARG A 107 -15.69 0.63 13.84
CA ARG A 107 -14.60 0.31 14.75
C ARG A 107 -15.14 -0.03 16.15
N ASP A 108 -16.09 0.73 16.66
CA ASP A 108 -16.68 0.54 17.98
C ASP A 108 -17.49 -0.77 18.04
N ASP A 109 -18.18 -1.16 16.96
CA ASP A 109 -18.79 -2.49 16.85
C ASP A 109 -17.74 -3.60 17.05
N PHE A 110 -16.57 -3.47 16.42
CA PHE A 110 -15.51 -4.46 16.54
C PHE A 110 -14.90 -4.54 17.94
N LEU A 111 -14.64 -3.38 18.55
CA LEU A 111 -14.01 -3.31 19.87
C LEU A 111 -14.96 -3.70 21.00
N SER A 112 -16.23 -3.31 20.91
CA SER A 112 -17.24 -3.61 21.92
C SER A 112 -17.56 -5.10 21.99
N GLN A 113 -17.58 -5.78 20.84
CA GLN A 113 -17.83 -7.22 20.74
C GLN A 113 -16.58 -8.07 21.02
N LYS A 114 -15.41 -7.44 21.19
CA LYS A 114 -14.11 -8.10 21.48
C LYS A 114 -13.76 -9.19 20.47
N TYR A 115 -14.02 -8.94 19.19
CA TYR A 115 -13.66 -9.88 18.14
C TYR A 115 -12.14 -10.05 18.06
N SER A 116 -11.71 -11.29 17.92
CA SER A 116 -10.31 -11.66 17.77
C SER A 116 -9.91 -11.76 16.31
N VAL A 117 -10.85 -12.14 15.43
CA VAL A 117 -10.63 -12.31 14.00
C VAL A 117 -11.74 -11.64 13.21
N ILE A 118 -11.38 -10.74 12.30
CA ILE A 118 -12.30 -10.08 11.37
C ILE A 118 -11.94 -10.49 9.95
N THR A 119 -12.91 -11.02 9.21
CA THR A 119 -12.77 -11.32 7.79
C THR A 119 -13.57 -10.34 6.96
N PHE A 120 -12.89 -9.52 6.16
CA PHE A 120 -13.50 -8.67 5.15
C PHE A 120 -13.61 -9.41 3.81
N TYR A 121 -14.80 -9.38 3.23
CA TYR A 121 -15.10 -9.93 1.93
C TYR A 121 -15.35 -8.78 0.96
N GLY A 122 -14.45 -8.59 0.02
CA GLY A 122 -14.61 -7.61 -1.05
C GLY A 122 -15.30 -8.26 -2.25
N ALA A 123 -16.50 -7.79 -2.57
CA ALA A 123 -17.27 -8.27 -3.71
C ALA A 123 -17.45 -7.15 -4.74
N ILE A 124 -17.11 -7.43 -6.00
CA ILE A 124 -17.22 -6.50 -7.11
C ILE A 124 -17.60 -7.23 -8.39
N SER A 125 -18.54 -6.67 -9.15
CA SER A 125 -18.96 -7.24 -10.42
C SER A 125 -17.83 -7.14 -11.44
N ASP A 126 -17.67 -8.23 -12.19
CA ASP A 126 -16.90 -8.35 -13.43
C ASP A 126 -17.24 -7.28 -14.49
N LYS A 127 -18.44 -6.69 -14.44
CA LYS A 127 -18.86 -5.56 -15.29
C LYS A 127 -18.06 -4.28 -15.04
N ILE A 128 -17.35 -4.19 -13.90
CA ILE A 128 -16.50 -3.05 -13.57
C ILE A 128 -15.09 -3.30 -14.10
N SER A 129 -14.55 -2.36 -14.87
CA SER A 129 -13.15 -2.42 -15.31
C SER A 129 -12.18 -2.37 -14.13
N SER A 130 -11.10 -3.16 -14.21
CA SER A 130 -10.11 -3.30 -13.13
C SER A 130 -10.76 -3.64 -11.78
N HIS A 131 -11.73 -4.56 -11.81
CA HIS A 131 -12.50 -4.94 -10.63
C HIS A 131 -11.60 -5.46 -9.51
N SER A 132 -10.64 -6.33 -9.84
CA SER A 132 -9.72 -6.92 -8.86
C SER A 132 -8.91 -5.85 -8.13
N GLU A 133 -8.28 -4.93 -8.88
CA GLU A 133 -7.43 -3.87 -8.34
C GLU A 133 -8.24 -2.89 -7.49
N LYS A 134 -9.44 -2.52 -7.95
CA LYS A 134 -10.36 -1.65 -7.20
C LYS A 134 -10.82 -2.30 -5.90
N ASN A 135 -11.11 -3.60 -5.93
CA ASN A 135 -11.53 -4.34 -4.75
C ASN A 135 -10.41 -4.39 -3.70
N THR A 136 -9.19 -4.73 -4.12
CA THR A 136 -8.01 -4.74 -3.25
C THR A 136 -7.76 -3.34 -2.66
N TYR A 137 -7.78 -2.29 -3.49
CA TYR A 137 -7.60 -0.93 -3.03
C TYR A 137 -8.64 -0.54 -1.97
N ASN A 138 -9.92 -0.83 -2.20
CA ASN A 138 -10.99 -0.48 -1.26
C ASN A 138 -10.90 -1.27 0.06
N LEU A 139 -10.54 -2.55 0.02
CA LEU A 139 -10.30 -3.36 1.22
C LEU A 139 -9.14 -2.82 2.06
N LEU A 140 -8.01 -2.49 1.42
CA LEU A 140 -6.85 -1.93 2.10
C LEU A 140 -7.14 -0.54 2.65
N LYS A 141 -7.89 0.29 1.90
CA LYS A 141 -8.32 1.61 2.34
C LYS A 141 -9.22 1.53 3.58
N LEU A 142 -10.16 0.59 3.63
CA LEU A 142 -11.00 0.35 4.80
C LEU A 142 -10.14 -0.04 6.01
N TYR A 143 -9.27 -1.04 5.85
CA TYR A 143 -8.40 -1.50 6.92
C TYR A 143 -7.50 -0.39 7.48
N ALA A 144 -6.90 0.41 6.60
CA ALA A 144 -6.08 1.54 6.99
C ALA A 144 -6.88 2.61 7.77
N LYS A 145 -8.13 2.88 7.38
CA LYS A 145 -9.01 3.85 8.06
C LYS A 145 -9.48 3.37 9.44
N LEU A 146 -9.75 2.07 9.59
CA LEU A 146 -10.27 1.53 10.86
C LEU A 146 -9.24 1.59 12.00
N GLU A 147 -7.95 1.58 11.67
CA GLU A 147 -6.84 1.63 12.64
C GLU A 147 -7.02 0.66 13.82
N LEU A 148 -7.37 -0.59 13.49
CA LEU A 148 -7.63 -1.63 14.47
C LEU A 148 -6.38 -1.96 15.30
N PRO A 149 -6.54 -2.30 16.59
CA PRO A 149 -5.42 -2.68 17.43
C PRO A 149 -4.83 -4.03 16.99
N LYS A 150 -3.55 -4.24 17.35
CA LYS A 150 -2.70 -5.31 16.79
C LYS A 150 -3.12 -6.73 17.20
N ASP A 151 -3.91 -6.84 18.25
CA ASP A 151 -4.46 -8.08 18.78
C ASP A 151 -5.63 -8.63 17.96
N ILE A 152 -6.17 -7.83 17.02
CA ILE A 152 -7.23 -8.26 16.09
C ILE A 152 -6.60 -8.75 14.79
N GLU A 153 -6.80 -10.02 14.46
CA GLU A 153 -6.38 -10.60 13.19
C GLU A 153 -7.36 -10.17 12.07
N VAL A 154 -6.85 -9.58 11.00
CA VAL A 154 -7.67 -9.18 9.84
C VAL A 154 -7.35 -10.05 8.63
N LYS A 155 -8.40 -10.63 8.03
CA LYS A 155 -8.33 -11.47 6.83
C LYS A 155 -9.09 -10.82 5.69
N PHE A 156 -8.55 -10.93 4.48
CA PHE A 156 -9.20 -10.46 3.26
C PHE A 156 -9.58 -11.66 2.39
N LYS A 157 -10.80 -11.67 1.89
CA LYS A 157 -11.31 -12.70 0.97
C LYS A 157 -12.07 -12.06 -0.18
N GLN A 158 -12.11 -12.78 -1.30
CA GLN A 158 -13.05 -12.45 -2.37
C GLN A 158 -14.46 -12.79 -1.90
N GLY A 159 -15.37 -11.83 -2.05
CA GLY A 159 -16.78 -11.98 -1.71
C GLY A 159 -17.64 -12.33 -2.92
N ASP A 160 -18.88 -12.72 -2.64
CA ASP A 160 -19.90 -12.96 -3.65
C ASP A 160 -20.70 -11.66 -3.90
N VAL A 161 -20.77 -11.25 -5.18
CA VAL A 161 -21.51 -10.07 -5.64
C VAL A 161 -23.01 -10.23 -5.42
N SER A 162 -23.53 -11.46 -5.38
CA SER A 162 -24.94 -11.72 -5.09
C SER A 162 -25.38 -11.16 -3.72
N LEU A 163 -24.45 -11.11 -2.75
CA LEU A 163 -24.68 -10.56 -1.41
C LEU A 163 -24.70 -9.02 -1.40
N CYS A 164 -24.26 -8.37 -2.47
CA CYS A 164 -24.36 -6.92 -2.63
C CYS A 164 -25.76 -6.45 -3.06
N GLY A 165 -26.71 -7.38 -3.29
CA GLY A 165 -28.06 -7.06 -3.72
C GLY A 165 -28.08 -6.37 -5.08
N ASN A 166 -28.61 -5.14 -5.12
CA ASN A 166 -28.68 -4.35 -6.36
C ASN A 166 -27.39 -3.57 -6.66
N SER A 167 -26.41 -3.58 -5.74
CA SER A 167 -25.15 -2.86 -5.91
C SER A 167 -24.14 -3.73 -6.67
N LEU A 168 -23.37 -3.10 -7.56
CA LEU A 168 -22.32 -3.78 -8.32
C LEU A 168 -21.06 -4.04 -7.49
N ALA A 169 -20.93 -3.43 -6.32
CA ALA A 169 -19.82 -3.65 -5.42
C ALA A 169 -20.21 -3.41 -3.96
N CYS A 170 -19.63 -4.19 -3.06
CA CYS A 170 -19.78 -4.04 -1.62
C CYS A 170 -18.60 -4.68 -0.87
N ILE A 171 -18.40 -4.27 0.37
CA ILE A 171 -17.55 -4.97 1.34
C ILE A 171 -18.46 -5.41 2.47
N TYR A 172 -18.47 -6.70 2.79
CA TYR A 172 -19.16 -7.21 3.97
C TYR A 172 -18.17 -7.92 4.88
N TRP A 173 -18.53 -8.09 6.16
CA TRP A 173 -17.64 -8.71 7.14
C TRP A 173 -18.31 -9.77 7.99
N SER A 174 -17.46 -10.69 8.46
CA SER A 174 -17.79 -11.68 9.47
C SER A 174 -16.69 -11.62 10.53
N ALA A 175 -17.07 -11.73 11.80
CA ALA A 175 -16.15 -11.58 12.91
C ALA A 175 -16.46 -12.60 14.00
N ASN A 176 -15.39 -13.14 14.61
CA ASN A 176 -15.41 -14.18 15.64
C ASN A 176 -14.49 -13.82 16.81
#